data_AF-A0A350CY95-F1
#
_entry.id   AF-A0A350CY95-F1
#
_cell.length_a   1.000
_cell.length_b   1.000
_cell.length_c   1.000
_cell.angle_alpha   90.00
_cell.angle_beta   90.00
_cell.angle_gamma   90.00
#
_symmetry.space_group_name_H-M   'P 1'
#
loop_
_entity.id
_entity.type
_entity.pdbx_description
1 polymer ?
#
loop_
_entity_poly.entity_id
_entity_poly.type
_entity_poly.pdbx_seq_one_letter_code
_entity_poly.pdbx_strand_id
1 'polypeptide(L)'
;MQKLKIAASAVLKDKLQVDREVVKLSTADFTEVSAVVIDIEDYRKGGLNKVDGTALGIPVFLYLRDEENTPEELVGHVVGVISDNLTDRRLFGRQIDEAAKRYEDKVLPPFFGALAQYVYKGKSQFDCPGHQGGAYFRRHPAGRAFYDFYGEELFRLV
;
A
#
# COMPACT_ATOMS: atom_id res chain seq x y z
N MET A 1 -2.51 3.57 9.37
CA MET A 1 -3.22 3.58 8.08
C MET A 1 -3.37 2.14 7.64
N GLN A 2 -4.49 1.80 6.99
CA GLN A 2 -4.62 0.49 6.36
C GLN A 2 -3.52 0.33 5.30
N LYS A 3 -2.89 -0.85 5.25
CA LYS A 3 -1.90 -1.19 4.24
C LYS A 3 -2.57 -1.17 2.86
N LEU A 4 -2.01 -0.44 1.90
CA LEU A 4 -2.46 -0.52 0.51
C LEU A 4 -2.09 -1.90 -0.07
N LYS A 5 -2.78 -2.25 -1.14
CA LYS A 5 -2.74 -3.56 -1.80
C LYS A 5 -1.53 -3.65 -2.74
N ILE A 6 -1.26 -4.86 -3.20
CA ILE A 6 -0.31 -5.14 -4.27
C ILE A 6 -1.06 -5.64 -5.49
N ALA A 7 -0.86 -5.01 -6.63
CA ALA A 7 -1.38 -5.51 -7.90
C ALA A 7 -0.35 -6.44 -8.54
N ALA A 8 -0.76 -7.65 -8.89
CA ALA A 8 0.14 -8.63 -9.51
C ALA A 8 -0.46 -9.25 -10.76
N SER A 9 0.41 -9.68 -11.67
CA SER A 9 0.04 -10.58 -12.77
C SER A 9 -0.73 -11.79 -12.24
N ALA A 10 -1.72 -12.27 -13.00
CA ALA A 10 -2.66 -13.28 -12.53
C ALA A 10 -1.97 -14.57 -12.05
N VAL A 11 -0.86 -14.94 -12.69
CA VAL A 11 -0.05 -16.13 -12.36
C VAL A 11 0.78 -15.97 -11.08
N LEU A 12 0.93 -14.75 -10.57
CA LEU A 12 1.78 -14.43 -9.41
C LEU A 12 0.97 -14.25 -8.13
N LYS A 13 -0.36 -14.07 -8.21
CA LYS A 13 -1.23 -13.75 -7.08
C LYS A 13 -0.97 -14.66 -5.87
N ASP A 14 -0.88 -15.97 -6.10
CA ASP A 14 -0.73 -16.98 -5.04
C ASP A 14 0.73 -17.38 -4.79
N LYS A 15 1.69 -16.79 -5.52
CA LYS A 15 3.13 -17.07 -5.39
C LYS A 15 3.86 -16.07 -4.50
N LEU A 16 3.34 -14.86 -4.37
CA LEU A 16 3.98 -13.77 -3.61
C LEU A 16 3.78 -13.97 -2.11
N GLN A 17 4.88 -13.93 -1.35
CA GLN A 17 4.88 -13.98 0.11
C GLN A 17 5.00 -12.57 0.69
N VAL A 18 3.92 -11.79 0.62
CA VAL A 18 3.87 -10.39 1.07
C VAL A 18 2.86 -10.24 2.21
N ASP A 19 3.05 -9.21 3.04
CA ASP A 19 2.16 -8.91 4.18
C ASP A 19 0.87 -8.15 3.76
N ARG A 20 0.72 -7.87 2.46
CA ARG A 20 -0.33 -7.04 1.87
C ARG A 20 -1.29 -7.90 1.06
N GLU A 21 -2.54 -7.46 0.97
CA GLU A 21 -3.51 -8.11 0.08
C GLU A 21 -3.03 -8.02 -1.38
N VAL A 22 -3.06 -9.16 -2.09
CA VAL A 22 -2.68 -9.22 -3.51
C VAL A 22 -3.92 -9.28 -4.39
N VAL A 23 -4.04 -8.34 -5.32
CA VAL A 23 -5.12 -8.23 -6.30
C VAL A 23 -4.62 -8.45 -7.72
N LYS A 24 -5.51 -8.82 -8.64
CA LYS A 24 -5.17 -9.03 -10.06
C LYS A 24 -4.92 -7.67 -10.74
N LEU A 25 -3.81 -7.54 -11.46
CA LEU A 25 -3.46 -6.34 -12.21
C LEU A 25 -4.51 -5.89 -13.22
N SER A 26 -5.21 -6.83 -13.85
CA SER A 26 -6.22 -6.54 -14.86
C SER A 26 -7.42 -5.76 -14.29
N THR A 27 -7.79 -6.02 -13.04
CA THR A 27 -8.95 -5.45 -12.34
C THR A 27 -8.56 -4.54 -11.18
N ALA A 28 -7.27 -4.23 -11.01
CA ALA A 28 -6.80 -3.42 -9.90
C ALA A 28 -7.24 -1.96 -10.05
N ASP A 29 -7.72 -1.38 -8.95
CA ASP A 29 -7.80 0.06 -8.79
C ASP A 29 -6.43 0.56 -8.29
N PHE A 30 -5.71 1.31 -9.13
CA PHE A 30 -4.37 1.78 -8.81
C PHE A 30 -4.33 2.82 -7.68
N THR A 31 -5.47 3.40 -7.29
CA THR A 31 -5.54 4.30 -6.13
C THR A 31 -5.46 3.54 -4.79
N GLU A 32 -5.67 2.23 -4.81
CA GLU A 32 -5.56 1.36 -3.64
C GLU A 32 -4.27 0.51 -3.63
N VAL A 33 -3.33 0.78 -4.55
CA VAL A 33 -2.14 -0.05 -4.78
C VAL A 33 -0.87 0.71 -4.43
N SER A 34 0.03 0.06 -3.68
CA SER A 34 1.34 0.62 -3.30
C SER A 34 2.55 -0.03 -3.97
N ALA A 35 2.35 -1.16 -4.65
CA ALA A 35 3.37 -1.77 -5.51
C ALA A 35 2.72 -2.64 -6.59
N VAL A 36 3.39 -2.78 -7.72
CA VAL A 36 2.97 -3.64 -8.83
C VAL A 36 4.03 -4.71 -9.10
N VAL A 37 3.61 -5.95 -9.35
CA VAL A 37 4.48 -7.04 -9.80
C VAL A 37 3.97 -7.60 -11.12
N ILE A 38 4.73 -7.42 -12.19
CA ILE A 38 4.39 -7.92 -13.54
C ILE A 38 5.31 -9.06 -13.95
N ASP A 39 4.79 -10.04 -14.68
CA ASP A 39 5.61 -10.99 -15.43
C ASP A 39 5.92 -10.49 -16.85
N ILE A 40 6.72 -11.24 -17.60
CA ILE A 40 7.10 -10.89 -18.98
C ILE A 40 5.90 -10.81 -19.92
N GLU A 41 4.86 -11.62 -19.69
CA GLU A 41 3.68 -11.66 -20.53
C GLU A 41 2.80 -10.43 -20.34
N ASP A 42 2.61 -9.98 -19.09
CA ASP A 42 1.92 -8.73 -18.82
C ASP A 42 2.75 -7.51 -19.26
N TYR A 43 4.08 -7.57 -19.16
CA TYR A 43 4.94 -6.54 -19.76
C TYR A 43 4.69 -6.41 -21.27
N ARG A 44 4.73 -7.52 -22.02
CA ARG A 44 4.48 -7.56 -23.48
C ARG A 44 3.10 -7.03 -23.86
N LYS A 45 2.10 -7.20 -22.98
CA LYS A 45 0.75 -6.64 -23.15
C LYS A 45 0.64 -5.16 -22.80
N GLY A 46 1.74 -4.50 -22.46
CA GLY A 46 1.76 -3.09 -22.07
C GLY A 46 1.40 -2.84 -20.61
N GLY A 47 1.56 -3.84 -19.73
CA GLY A 47 1.27 -3.72 -18.30
C GLY A 47 2.04 -2.60 -17.62
N LEU A 48 3.33 -2.41 -17.97
CA LEU A 48 4.12 -1.29 -17.47
C LEU A 48 3.55 0.06 -17.93
N ASN A 49 3.27 0.20 -19.24
CA ASN A 49 2.68 1.42 -19.81
C ASN A 49 1.33 1.76 -19.16
N LYS A 50 0.54 0.74 -18.76
CA LYS A 50 -0.72 0.95 -18.05
C LYS A 50 -0.49 1.57 -16.66
N VAL A 51 0.53 1.12 -15.94
CA VAL A 51 0.89 1.67 -14.62
C VAL A 51 1.48 3.07 -14.77
N ASP A 52 2.44 3.25 -15.66
CA ASP A 52 3.09 4.54 -15.90
C ASP A 52 2.11 5.60 -16.40
N GLY A 53 1.15 5.20 -17.23
CA GLY A 53 0.07 6.07 -17.72
C GLY A 53 -0.83 6.63 -16.62
N THR A 54 -0.83 6.07 -15.41
CA THR A 54 -1.53 6.65 -14.25
C THR A 54 -0.83 7.88 -13.68
N ALA A 55 0.46 8.05 -13.96
CA ALA A 55 1.34 9.05 -13.36
C ALA A 55 1.41 9.03 -11.81
N LEU A 56 0.95 7.95 -11.18
CA LEU A 56 0.95 7.80 -9.72
C LEU A 56 2.33 7.44 -9.15
N GLY A 57 3.30 7.08 -10.00
CA GLY A 57 4.66 6.73 -9.60
C GLY A 57 4.76 5.47 -8.73
N ILE A 58 3.83 4.53 -8.92
CA ILE A 58 3.78 3.27 -8.16
C ILE A 58 5.00 2.43 -8.51
N PRO A 59 5.76 1.91 -7.52
CA PRO A 59 6.92 1.07 -7.79
C PRO A 59 6.52 -0.24 -8.49
N VAL A 60 7.18 -0.54 -9.61
CA VAL A 60 6.95 -1.76 -10.41
C VAL A 60 8.12 -2.72 -10.25
N PHE A 61 7.82 -3.99 -10.01
CA PHE A 61 8.76 -5.11 -10.00
C PHE A 61 8.50 -6.01 -11.20
N LEU A 62 9.58 -6.50 -11.82
CA LEU A 62 9.49 -7.52 -12.86
C LEU A 62 9.75 -8.89 -12.25
N TYR A 63 8.87 -9.84 -12.51
CA TYR A 63 9.06 -11.24 -12.18
C TYR A 63 9.53 -12.00 -13.43
N LEU A 64 10.66 -12.67 -13.31
CA LEU A 64 11.27 -13.49 -14.36
C LEU A 64 11.35 -14.94 -13.92
N ARG A 65 11.10 -15.85 -14.86
CA ARG A 65 11.40 -17.27 -14.69
C ARG A 65 12.88 -17.51 -14.96
N ASP A 66 13.45 -18.60 -14.46
CA ASP A 66 14.90 -18.86 -14.46
C ASP A 66 15.57 -18.84 -15.86
N GLU A 67 14.80 -18.99 -16.93
CA GLU A 67 15.27 -19.00 -18.32
C GLU A 67 15.08 -17.64 -19.03
N GLU A 68 14.51 -16.64 -18.36
CA GLU A 68 14.18 -15.34 -18.93
C GLU A 68 15.23 -14.29 -18.58
N ASN A 69 15.70 -13.56 -19.59
CA ASN A 69 16.55 -12.38 -19.38
C ASN A 69 15.69 -11.13 -19.17
N THR A 70 16.18 -10.21 -18.33
CA THR A 70 15.59 -8.88 -18.20
C THR A 70 15.69 -8.15 -19.55
N PRO A 71 14.57 -7.70 -20.15
CA PRO A 71 14.61 -6.82 -21.31
C PRO A 71 15.44 -5.56 -21.01
N GLU A 72 16.36 -5.18 -21.90
CA GLU A 72 17.22 -4.00 -21.70
C GLU A 72 16.39 -2.72 -21.51
N GLU A 73 15.23 -2.64 -22.14
CA GLU A 73 14.33 -1.48 -22.05
C GLU A 73 13.71 -1.32 -20.65
N LEU A 74 13.73 -2.35 -19.80
CA LEU A 74 13.20 -2.30 -18.45
C LEU A 74 14.23 -1.84 -17.41
N VAL A 75 15.51 -1.81 -17.78
CA VAL A 75 16.57 -1.38 -16.88
C VAL A 75 16.38 0.09 -16.51
N GLY A 76 16.19 0.37 -15.22
CA GLY A 76 15.93 1.71 -14.70
C GLY A 76 14.46 2.14 -14.68
N HIS A 77 13.56 1.37 -15.31
CA HIS A 77 12.11 1.58 -15.25
C HIS A 77 11.43 0.76 -14.15
N VAL A 78 12.02 -0.39 -13.79
CA VAL A 78 11.55 -1.21 -12.66
C VAL A 78 12.41 -1.00 -11.42
N VAL A 79 11.79 -1.10 -10.24
CA VAL A 79 12.45 -0.97 -8.94
C VAL A 79 13.31 -2.19 -8.61
N GLY A 80 12.94 -3.35 -9.13
CA GLY A 80 13.69 -4.59 -8.95
C GLY A 80 13.19 -5.72 -9.84
N VAL A 81 14.05 -6.72 -9.99
CA VAL A 81 13.76 -7.96 -10.70
C VAL A 81 13.71 -9.10 -9.68
N ILE A 82 12.67 -9.92 -9.76
CA ILE A 82 12.36 -11.04 -8.87
C ILE A 82 12.44 -12.32 -9.68
N SER A 83 13.20 -13.31 -9.20
CA SER A 83 13.27 -14.63 -9.85
C SER A 83 12.27 -15.62 -9.24
N ASP A 84 11.96 -16.71 -9.95
CA ASP A 84 11.13 -17.80 -9.42
C ASP A 84 11.86 -18.74 -8.44
N ASN A 85 13.04 -18.34 -7.93
CA ASN A 85 13.77 -19.14 -6.94
C ASN A 85 12.96 -19.27 -5.64
N LEU A 86 12.55 -20.50 -5.33
CA LEU A 86 11.78 -20.85 -4.14
C LEU A 86 12.44 -20.38 -2.84
N THR A 87 13.77 -20.38 -2.79
CA THR A 87 14.55 -20.04 -1.60
C THR A 87 14.46 -18.55 -1.26
N ASP A 88 14.29 -17.71 -2.27
CA ASP A 88 14.35 -16.25 -2.14
C ASP A 88 12.96 -15.59 -2.04
N ARG A 89 11.87 -16.36 -2.15
CA ARG A 89 10.48 -15.83 -2.13
C ARG A 89 10.21 -14.89 -0.94
N ARG A 90 10.70 -15.25 0.24
CA ARG A 90 10.55 -14.42 1.45
C ARG A 90 11.43 -13.18 1.43
N LEU A 91 12.59 -13.22 0.78
CA LEU A 91 13.43 -12.05 0.58
C LEU A 91 12.73 -11.06 -0.35
N PHE A 92 12.24 -11.54 -1.50
CA PHE A 92 11.54 -10.72 -2.48
C PHE A 92 10.24 -10.13 -1.93
N GLY A 93 9.47 -10.91 -1.16
CA GLY A 93 8.30 -10.42 -0.46
C GLY A 93 8.62 -9.21 0.43
N ARG A 94 9.68 -9.30 1.24
CA ARG A 94 10.15 -8.17 2.06
C ARG A 94 10.59 -6.96 1.24
N GLN A 95 11.26 -7.17 0.10
CA GLN A 95 11.66 -6.06 -0.77
C GLN A 95 10.44 -5.33 -1.36
N ILE A 96 9.43 -6.09 -1.80
CA ILE A 96 8.18 -5.52 -2.29
C ILE A 96 7.47 -4.75 -1.17
N ASP A 97 7.34 -5.35 0.02
CA ASP A 97 6.67 -4.71 1.16
C ASP A 97 7.36 -3.41 1.62
N GLU A 98 8.69 -3.39 1.60
CA GLU A 98 9.48 -2.19 1.89
C GLU A 98 9.31 -1.11 0.82
N ALA A 99 9.29 -1.47 -0.47
CA ALA A 99 9.03 -0.51 -1.54
C ALA A 99 7.61 0.07 -1.45
N ALA A 100 6.62 -0.79 -1.18
CA ALA A 100 5.24 -0.41 -0.95
C ALA A 100 5.08 0.55 0.24
N LYS A 101 5.77 0.25 1.35
CA LYS A 101 5.78 1.13 2.53
C LYS A 101 6.42 2.50 2.24
N ARG A 102 7.55 2.51 1.53
CA ARG A 102 8.19 3.78 1.13
C ARG A 102 7.31 4.61 0.21
N TYR A 103 6.57 3.95 -0.68
CA TYR A 103 5.58 4.62 -1.52
C TYR A 103 4.46 5.25 -0.67
N GLU A 104 3.85 4.47 0.23
CA GLU A 104 2.83 4.95 1.17
C GLU A 104 3.31 6.16 2.00
N ASP A 105 4.53 6.10 2.54
CA ASP A 105 5.11 7.19 3.33
C ASP A 105 5.37 8.45 2.48
N LYS A 106 5.64 8.29 1.17
CA LYS A 106 5.92 9.40 0.25
C LYS A 106 4.65 10.06 -0.30
N VAL A 107 3.58 9.29 -0.54
CA VAL A 107 2.34 9.84 -1.13
C VAL A 107 1.56 10.70 -0.13
N LEU A 108 1.74 10.49 1.17
CA LEU A 108 1.07 11.28 2.19
C LEU A 108 1.69 12.67 2.28
N PRO A 109 0.91 13.75 2.13
CA PRO A 109 1.41 15.11 2.34
C PRO A 109 1.92 15.28 3.78
N PRO A 110 2.94 16.15 4.01
CA PRO A 110 3.62 16.24 5.30
C PRO A 110 2.68 16.41 6.51
N PHE A 111 1.67 17.28 6.39
CA PHE A 111 0.71 17.51 7.47
C PHE A 111 -0.18 16.29 7.73
N PHE A 112 -0.77 15.71 6.69
CA PHE A 112 -1.66 14.56 6.85
C PHE A 112 -0.91 13.33 7.36
N GLY A 113 0.31 13.07 6.85
CA GLY A 113 1.16 11.98 7.34
C GLY A 113 1.49 12.12 8.83
N ALA A 114 1.89 13.33 9.26
CA ALA A 114 2.17 13.60 10.67
C ALA A 114 0.91 13.44 11.55
N LEU A 115 -0.23 13.94 11.09
CA LEU A 115 -1.51 13.85 11.79
C LEU A 115 -1.98 12.39 11.93
N ALA A 116 -1.92 11.60 10.86
CA ALA A 116 -2.28 10.18 10.89
C ALA A 116 -1.36 9.39 11.84
N GLN A 117 -0.06 9.69 11.85
CA GLN A 117 0.88 9.08 12.81
C GLN A 117 0.62 9.52 14.25
N TYR A 118 0.22 10.77 14.48
CA TYR A 118 -0.14 11.28 15.80
C TYR A 118 -1.34 10.53 16.37
N VAL A 119 -2.41 10.37 15.57
CA VAL A 119 -3.59 9.60 15.94
C VAL A 119 -3.23 8.14 16.23
N TYR A 120 -2.42 7.51 15.37
CA TYR A 120 -1.98 6.12 15.55
C TYR A 120 -1.19 5.89 16.85
N LYS A 121 -0.41 6.87 17.30
CA LYS A 121 0.32 6.78 18.58
C LYS A 121 -0.59 6.76 19.81
N GLY A 122 -1.85 7.18 19.69
CA GLY A 122 -2.87 6.99 20.72
C GLY A 122 -2.54 7.62 22.08
N LYS A 123 -1.83 8.75 22.11
CA LYS A 123 -1.42 9.41 23.36
C LYS A 123 -2.64 9.88 24.16
N SER A 124 -2.49 9.92 25.49
CA SER A 124 -3.48 10.55 26.37
C SER A 124 -3.54 12.05 26.12
N GLN A 125 -4.75 12.59 26.04
CA GLN A 125 -5.04 14.00 25.78
C GLN A 125 -5.56 14.64 27.08
N PHE A 126 -4.86 15.66 27.57
CA PHE A 126 -5.25 16.50 28.72
C PHE A 126 -5.32 17.99 28.35
N ASP A 127 -5.33 18.25 27.05
CA ASP A 127 -5.49 19.52 26.38
C ASP A 127 -6.93 19.69 25.88
N CYS A 128 -7.17 20.80 25.18
CA CYS A 128 -8.37 20.99 24.38
C CYS A 128 -8.25 20.20 23.07
N PRO A 129 -9.36 19.74 22.47
CA PRO A 129 -10.75 19.88 22.91
C PRO A 129 -11.14 18.97 24.08
N GLY A 130 -12.05 19.45 24.94
CA GLY A 130 -12.48 18.73 26.16
C GLY A 130 -13.18 17.38 25.93
N HIS A 131 -13.50 17.01 24.68
CA HIS A 131 -14.00 15.67 24.38
C HIS A 131 -12.91 14.59 24.37
N GLN A 132 -11.63 14.97 24.25
CA GLN A 132 -10.43 14.12 24.42
C GLN A 132 -10.53 12.77 23.70
N GLY A 133 -10.43 12.78 22.36
CA GLY A 133 -10.57 11.56 21.56
C GLY A 133 -11.99 10.98 21.56
N GLY A 134 -13.00 11.81 21.84
CA GLY A 134 -14.40 11.42 21.95
C GLY A 134 -14.73 10.61 23.22
N ALA A 135 -13.85 10.61 24.21
CA ALA A 135 -14.11 10.01 25.53
C ALA A 135 -15.33 10.64 26.22
N TYR A 136 -15.56 11.95 26.06
CA TYR A 136 -16.73 12.61 26.63
C TYR A 136 -18.03 12.13 25.98
N PHE A 137 -18.09 12.07 24.64
CA PHE A 137 -19.29 11.70 23.89
C PHE A 137 -19.81 10.30 24.27
N ARG A 138 -18.91 9.34 24.51
CA ARG A 138 -19.27 7.96 24.89
C ARG A 138 -19.92 7.83 26.29
N ARG A 139 -20.02 8.92 27.06
CA ARG A 139 -20.64 8.93 28.40
C ARG A 139 -22.14 9.28 28.39
N HIS A 140 -22.72 9.61 27.24
CA HIS A 140 -24.14 9.92 27.09
C HIS A 140 -24.73 9.16 25.90
N PRO A 141 -25.96 8.57 25.97
CA PRO A 141 -26.52 7.79 24.87
C PRO A 141 -26.55 8.52 23.52
N ALA A 142 -26.97 9.80 23.53
CA ALA A 142 -26.94 10.63 22.32
C ALA A 142 -25.51 10.88 21.81
N GLY A 143 -24.54 11.07 22.72
CA GLY A 143 -23.14 11.24 22.37
C GLY A 143 -22.51 9.95 21.85
N ARG A 144 -22.93 8.78 22.36
CA ARG A 144 -22.49 7.48 21.85
C ARG A 144 -22.97 7.25 20.42
N ALA A 145 -24.23 7.56 20.13
CA ALA A 145 -24.75 7.49 18.76
C ALA A 145 -23.98 8.42 17.81
N PHE A 146 -23.67 9.64 18.25
CA PHE A 146 -22.84 10.58 17.50
C PHE A 146 -21.40 10.08 17.28
N TYR A 147 -20.77 9.52 18.31
CA TYR A 147 -19.44 8.95 18.23
C TYR A 147 -19.38 7.76 17.26
N ASP A 148 -20.32 6.83 17.37
CA ASP A 148 -20.40 5.65 16.52
C ASP A 148 -20.74 6.00 15.06
N PHE A 149 -21.51 7.08 14.83
CA PHE A 149 -21.82 7.56 13.49
C PHE A 149 -20.60 8.10 12.74
N TYR A 150 -19.74 8.88 13.40
CA TYR A 150 -18.58 9.52 12.76
C TYR A 150 -17.27 8.71 12.86
N GLY A 151 -17.18 7.78 13.81
CA GLY A 151 -15.99 6.95 14.02
C GLY A 151 -14.93 7.61 14.92
N GLU A 152 -14.08 6.77 15.52
CA GLU A 152 -13.07 7.18 16.51
C GLU A 152 -12.03 8.14 15.93
N GLU A 153 -11.59 7.89 14.70
CA GLU A 153 -10.52 8.63 14.03
C GLU A 153 -10.86 10.12 13.98
N LEU A 154 -12.11 10.48 13.62
CA LEU A 154 -12.52 11.87 13.52
C LEU A 154 -12.33 12.62 14.84
N PHE A 155 -12.66 12.00 15.97
CA PHE A 155 -12.56 12.63 17.29
C PHE A 155 -11.14 12.66 17.86
N ARG A 156 -10.21 11.91 17.28
CA ARG A 156 -8.80 11.91 17.66
C ARG A 156 -7.94 12.88 16.84
N LEU A 157 -8.45 13.35 15.70
CA LEU A 157 -7.80 14.35 14.85
C LEU A 157 -7.86 15.77 15.46
N VAL A 158 -8.82 16.01 16.34
CA VAL A 158 -9.12 17.33 16.91
C VAL A 158 -8.62 17.43 18.34
#